data_AF-A0A518GDB4-F1
#
_entry.id   AF-A0A518GDB4-F1
#
_cell.length_a   1.000
_cell.length_b   1.000
_cell.length_c   1.000
_cell.angle_alpha   90.00
_cell.angle_beta   90.00
_cell.angle_gamma   90.00
#
_symmetry.space_group_name_H-M   'P 1'
#
loop_
_entity.id
_entity.type
_entity.pdbx_description
1 polymer ?
#
loop_
_entity_poly.entity_id
_entity_poly.type
_entity_poly.pdbx_seq_one_letter_code
_entity_poly.pdbx_strand_id
1 'polypeptide(L)'
;MVGTASHRDQPHWLRDLLTYLTERIQEVLSGTSASIVVRVFGPDLDQLRETAVQIESVIKPIAGVATLKVEPQVLVPQIEIDLKVEAASQFGLTPGLLMQSVTTLVNGVQVGEMYRDQAIFPVMVRGKDSLRTDWATLGNLMVDTPSGAQVPLKSVASLTIVPAPNVIQREGASRRLDVTCNVEGRDLASVATDIEAAVRSSVNFAPGYHPEFLGEYTEAKASRQRLWLLSLDSILAITILLYIDFENWRLVLLILLALPIAIASGLLGVFAGGGIISLGSLVGFVTVLGIAARLTLSLKR
;
A
#
# COMPACT_ATOMS: atom_id res chain seq x y z
N MET A 1 -35.80 19.62 12.41
CA MET A 1 -36.94 19.99 11.53
C MET A 1 -36.70 19.37 10.18
N VAL A 2 -37.73 18.69 9.68
CA VAL A 2 -37.75 17.84 8.48
C VAL A 2 -37.54 18.66 7.21
N GLY A 3 -36.85 18.09 6.22
CA GLY A 3 -36.75 18.63 4.86
C GLY A 3 -36.46 17.52 3.87
N THR A 4 -37.50 16.80 3.46
CA THR A 4 -37.50 15.85 2.35
C THR A 4 -37.39 16.58 1.01
N ALA A 5 -36.42 16.23 0.18
CA ALA A 5 -36.46 16.53 -1.25
C ALA A 5 -36.01 15.29 -2.02
N SER A 6 -37.02 14.63 -2.61
CA SER A 6 -36.89 13.60 -3.63
C SER A 6 -36.24 14.21 -4.88
N HIS A 7 -35.13 13.64 -5.33
CA HIS A 7 -34.77 13.66 -6.74
C HIS A 7 -34.22 12.28 -7.13
N ARG A 8 -35.06 11.53 -7.84
CA ARG A 8 -34.66 10.39 -8.66
C ARG A 8 -33.79 10.88 -9.82
N ASP A 9 -32.97 9.96 -10.30
CA ASP A 9 -32.24 9.93 -11.58
C ASP A 9 -30.81 10.49 -11.60
N GLN A 10 -29.85 9.71 -11.07
CA GLN A 10 -28.50 9.57 -11.65
C GLN A 10 -27.96 8.14 -11.45
N PRO A 11 -27.29 7.53 -12.46
CA PRO A 11 -26.85 6.14 -12.39
C PRO A 11 -25.41 6.00 -11.84
N HIS A 12 -25.21 4.98 -10.99
CA HIS A 12 -23.95 4.31 -10.62
C HIS A 12 -22.82 5.14 -9.97
N TRP A 13 -23.06 5.71 -8.78
CA TRP A 13 -21.98 6.08 -7.85
C TRP A 13 -22.27 5.57 -6.44
N LEU A 14 -22.20 4.24 -6.26
CA LEU A 14 -22.01 3.65 -4.94
C LEU A 14 -20.59 3.99 -4.49
N ARG A 15 -20.43 5.15 -3.85
CA ARG A 15 -19.23 5.47 -3.09
C ARG A 15 -19.38 4.78 -1.73
N ASP A 16 -18.52 3.81 -1.45
CA ASP A 16 -18.28 3.34 -0.10
C ASP A 16 -17.92 4.54 0.78
N LEU A 17 -18.84 4.96 1.64
CA LEU A 17 -18.63 6.05 2.59
C LEU A 17 -17.87 5.48 3.80
N LEU A 18 -16.58 5.21 3.63
CA LEU A 18 -15.68 5.11 4.78
C LEU A 18 -15.58 6.50 5.44
N THR A 19 -15.59 6.55 6.78
CA THR A 19 -15.32 7.83 7.46
C THR A 19 -13.88 8.25 7.16
N TYR A 20 -13.65 9.55 6.91
CA TYR A 20 -12.33 10.11 6.57
C TYR A 20 -11.19 9.61 7.49
N LEU A 21 -11.49 9.37 8.77
CA LEU A 21 -10.54 8.82 9.73
C LEU A 21 -10.11 7.39 9.38
N THR A 22 -11.05 6.52 9.02
CA THR A 22 -10.77 5.14 8.62
C THR A 22 -9.93 5.10 7.34
N GLU A 23 -10.30 5.93 6.36
CA GLU A 23 -9.56 6.04 5.09
C GLU A 23 -8.10 6.51 5.34
N ARG A 24 -7.91 7.53 6.18
CA ARG A 24 -6.57 8.06 6.48
C ARG A 24 -5.73 7.10 7.33
N ILE A 25 -6.35 6.36 8.25
CA ILE A 25 -5.65 5.32 9.03
C ILE A 25 -5.20 4.18 8.12
N GLN A 26 -6.06 3.74 7.20
CA GLN A 26 -5.72 2.72 6.21
C GLN A 26 -4.59 3.19 5.30
N GLU A 27 -4.69 4.39 4.73
CA GLU A 27 -3.64 4.98 3.88
C GLU A 27 -2.29 5.09 4.62
N VAL A 28 -2.27 5.41 5.91
CA VAL A 28 -1.03 5.46 6.71
C VAL A 28 -0.46 4.07 7.00
N LEU A 29 -1.31 3.05 7.18
CA LEU A 29 -0.88 1.69 7.53
C LEU A 29 -0.46 0.85 6.31
N SER A 30 -1.18 0.93 5.20
CA SER A 30 -0.95 0.12 4.00
C SER A 30 -0.33 0.91 2.83
N GLY A 31 -0.33 2.24 2.92
CA GLY A 31 0.05 3.14 1.83
C GLY A 31 -1.07 3.39 0.80
N THR A 32 -2.21 2.67 0.88
CA THR A 32 -3.33 2.80 -0.08
C THR A 32 -4.69 2.44 0.57
N SER A 33 -5.78 3.11 0.19
CA SER A 33 -7.14 2.88 0.76
C SER A 33 -7.86 1.62 0.23
N ALA A 34 -7.17 0.70 -0.44
CA ALA A 34 -7.79 -0.44 -1.11
C ALA A 34 -7.90 -1.67 -0.21
N SER A 35 -8.97 -2.46 -0.38
CA SER A 35 -9.20 -3.67 0.43
C SER A 35 -8.15 -4.75 0.18
N ILE A 36 -7.68 -4.88 -1.06
CA ILE A 36 -6.64 -5.82 -1.49
C ILE A 36 -5.59 -5.05 -2.30
N VAL A 37 -4.32 -5.29 -1.97
CA VAL A 37 -3.17 -4.69 -2.64
C VAL A 37 -2.22 -5.80 -3.03
N VAL A 38 -1.93 -5.92 -4.32
CA VAL A 38 -0.88 -6.79 -4.85
C VAL A 38 0.33 -5.90 -5.17
N ARG A 39 1.31 -5.91 -4.28
CA ARG A 39 2.55 -5.15 -4.41
C ARG A 39 3.60 -6.01 -5.09
N VAL A 40 4.21 -5.52 -6.16
CA VAL A 40 5.29 -6.22 -6.84
C VAL A 40 6.60 -5.49 -6.57
N PHE A 41 7.60 -6.22 -6.09
CA PHE A 41 8.96 -5.72 -5.92
C PHE A 41 9.84 -6.14 -7.09
N GLY A 42 10.80 -5.29 -7.44
CA GLY A 42 11.76 -5.60 -8.49
C GLY A 42 12.78 -4.51 -8.76
N PRO A 43 13.88 -4.83 -9.44
CA PRO A 43 14.92 -3.87 -9.79
C PRO A 43 14.55 -2.94 -10.95
N ASP A 44 13.82 -3.40 -11.97
CA ASP A 44 13.51 -2.60 -13.17
C ASP A 44 12.05 -2.10 -13.18
N LEU A 45 11.86 -0.82 -13.47
CA LEU A 45 10.54 -0.18 -13.52
C LEU A 45 9.73 -0.60 -14.74
N ASP A 46 10.38 -0.86 -15.88
CA ASP A 46 9.66 -1.25 -17.10
C ASP A 46 9.12 -2.67 -16.96
N GLN A 47 9.94 -3.58 -16.44
CA GLN A 47 9.51 -4.95 -16.12
C GLN A 47 8.48 -5.00 -14.98
N LEU A 48 8.58 -4.12 -13.98
CA LEU A 48 7.52 -3.95 -12.97
C LEU A 48 6.19 -3.55 -13.62
N ARG A 49 6.22 -2.62 -14.58
CA ARG A 49 5.02 -2.15 -15.30
C ARG A 49 4.39 -3.27 -16.12
N GLU A 50 5.19 -4.03 -16.86
CA GLU A 50 4.72 -5.19 -17.61
C GLU A 50 4.08 -6.24 -16.70
N THR A 51 4.74 -6.55 -15.58
CA THR A 51 4.24 -7.50 -14.58
C THR A 51 2.93 -7.02 -13.95
N ALA A 52 2.82 -5.73 -13.64
CA ALA A 52 1.60 -5.15 -13.08
C ALA A 52 0.42 -5.19 -14.05
N VAL A 53 0.64 -4.94 -15.35
CA VAL A 53 -0.40 -5.09 -16.38
C VAL A 53 -0.81 -6.56 -16.55
N GLN A 54 0.14 -7.49 -16.46
CA GLN A 54 -0.18 -8.93 -16.45
C GLN A 54 -1.04 -9.30 -15.23
N ILE A 55 -0.67 -8.83 -14.03
CA ILE A 55 -1.45 -9.04 -12.81
C ILE A 55 -2.86 -8.44 -12.95
N GLU A 56 -2.98 -7.23 -13.48
CA GLU A 56 -4.28 -6.61 -13.76
C GLU A 56 -5.14 -7.51 -14.66
N SER A 57 -4.56 -8.04 -15.74
CA SER A 57 -5.28 -8.91 -16.69
C SER A 57 -5.74 -10.23 -16.07
N VAL A 58 -4.98 -10.77 -15.11
CA VAL A 58 -5.30 -12.01 -14.38
C VAL A 58 -6.36 -11.79 -13.30
N ILE A 59 -6.33 -10.63 -12.64
CA ILE A 59 -7.26 -10.29 -11.55
C ILE A 59 -8.63 -9.84 -12.10
N LYS A 60 -8.65 -9.11 -13.22
CA LYS A 60 -9.86 -8.56 -13.83
C LYS A 60 -11.02 -9.56 -14.05
N PRO A 61 -10.81 -10.82 -14.49
CA PRO A 61 -11.91 -11.77 -14.67
C PRO A 61 -12.44 -12.39 -13.36
N ILE A 62 -11.79 -12.18 -12.22
CA ILE A 62 -12.19 -12.80 -10.95
C ILE A 62 -13.50 -12.15 -10.46
N ALA A 63 -14.52 -12.98 -10.25
CA ALA A 63 -15.80 -12.52 -9.74
C ALA A 63 -15.61 -11.87 -8.35
N GLY A 64 -16.22 -10.70 -8.16
CA GLY A 64 -16.17 -9.94 -6.92
C GLY A 64 -15.06 -8.88 -6.85
N VAL A 65 -14.20 -8.78 -7.87
CA VAL A 65 -13.23 -7.67 -7.99
C VAL A 65 -13.94 -6.41 -8.46
N ALA A 66 -13.78 -5.32 -7.71
CA ALA A 66 -14.27 -3.99 -8.03
C ALA A 66 -13.11 -2.98 -8.02
N THR A 67 -13.21 -1.91 -8.81
CA THR A 67 -12.25 -0.79 -8.80
C THR A 67 -10.78 -1.24 -8.91
N LEU A 68 -10.49 -2.19 -9.80
CA LEU A 68 -9.13 -2.62 -10.09
C LEU A 68 -8.34 -1.48 -10.74
N LYS A 69 -7.16 -1.18 -10.21
CA LYS A 69 -6.29 -0.12 -10.72
C LYS A 69 -4.82 -0.45 -10.51
N VAL A 70 -4.00 -0.19 -11.52
CA VAL A 70 -2.54 -0.19 -11.42
C VAL A 70 -2.07 1.21 -11.01
N GLU A 71 -1.11 1.28 -10.07
CA GLU A 71 -0.48 2.55 -9.68
C GLU A 71 0.14 3.23 -10.93
N PRO A 72 -0.25 4.47 -11.27
CA PRO A 72 0.18 5.10 -12.50
C PRO A 72 1.66 5.52 -12.43
N GLN A 73 2.47 4.96 -13.32
CA GLN A 73 3.84 5.40 -13.56
C GLN A 73 3.86 6.37 -14.74
N VAL A 74 3.65 7.66 -14.46
CA VAL A 74 3.68 8.70 -15.49
C VAL A 74 5.13 9.02 -15.85
N LEU A 75 5.47 8.79 -17.12
CA LEU A 75 6.74 9.24 -17.69
C LEU A 75 6.60 10.71 -18.06
N VAL A 76 7.51 11.54 -17.54
CA VAL A 76 7.61 12.96 -17.85
C VAL A 76 8.84 13.20 -18.72
N PRO A 77 8.76 14.08 -19.73
CA PRO A 77 9.93 14.43 -20.53
C PRO A 77 10.93 15.17 -19.63
N GLN A 78 12.13 14.61 -19.50
CA GLN A 78 13.25 15.23 -18.81
C GLN A 78 14.36 15.54 -19.80
N ILE A 79 15.09 16.61 -19.49
CA ILE A 79 16.27 17.02 -20.23
C ILE A 79 17.46 16.30 -19.59
N GLU A 80 18.05 15.37 -20.34
CA GLU A 80 19.29 14.71 -19.96
C GLU A 80 20.46 15.44 -20.59
N ILE A 81 21.47 15.73 -19.78
CA ILE A 81 22.68 16.44 -20.18
C ILE A 81 23.85 15.49 -20.00
N ASP A 82 24.25 14.85 -21.09
CA ASP A 82 25.34 13.89 -21.12
C ASP A 82 26.65 14.58 -21.46
N LEU A 83 27.63 14.48 -20.56
CA LEU A 83 28.95 15.06 -20.77
C LEU A 83 29.71 14.30 -21.88
N LYS A 84 30.21 15.02 -22.87
CA LYS A 84 31.18 14.50 -23.84
C LYS A 84 32.57 14.56 -23.22
N VAL A 85 33.00 13.49 -22.57
CA VAL A 85 34.23 13.43 -21.76
C VAL A 85 35.46 13.89 -22.55
N GLU A 86 35.58 13.48 -23.82
CA GLU A 86 36.70 13.83 -24.68
C GLU A 86 36.73 15.33 -25.00
N ALA A 87 35.58 15.93 -25.29
CA ALA A 87 35.50 17.36 -25.59
C ALA A 87 35.66 18.21 -24.33
N ALA A 88 35.06 17.80 -23.21
CA ALA A 88 35.14 18.50 -21.94
C ALA A 88 36.55 18.51 -21.37
N SER A 89 37.30 17.41 -21.50
CA SER A 89 38.68 17.30 -21.02
C SER A 89 39.64 18.27 -21.71
N GLN A 90 39.42 18.60 -22.99
CA GLN A 90 40.22 19.59 -23.73
C GLN A 90 40.10 21.00 -23.13
N PHE A 91 38.98 21.28 -22.47
CA PHE A 91 38.72 22.54 -21.79
C PHE A 91 38.94 22.47 -20.27
N GLY A 92 39.45 21.34 -19.77
CA GLY A 92 39.65 21.11 -18.33
C GLY A 92 38.36 21.02 -17.52
N LEU A 93 37.21 20.81 -18.17
CA LEU A 93 35.90 20.77 -17.51
C LEU A 93 35.67 19.41 -16.85
N THR A 94 35.34 19.42 -15.56
CA THR A 94 34.87 18.23 -14.84
C THR A 94 33.35 18.14 -14.90
N PRO A 95 32.77 16.92 -14.80
CA PRO A 95 31.30 16.76 -14.75
C PRO A 95 30.64 17.58 -13.65
N GLY A 96 31.28 17.63 -12.47
CA GLY A 96 30.78 18.39 -11.31
C GLY A 96 30.72 19.91 -11.57
N LEU A 97 31.78 20.49 -12.15
CA LEU A 97 31.82 21.91 -12.47
C LEU A 97 30.78 22.27 -13.54
N LEU A 98 30.68 21.47 -14.61
CA LEU A 98 29.69 21.69 -15.66
C LEU A 98 28.28 21.68 -15.08
N MET A 99 27.96 20.67 -14.27
CA MET A 99 26.62 20.54 -13.71
C MET A 99 26.29 21.63 -12.70
N GLN A 100 27.27 22.07 -11.92
CA GLN A 100 27.10 23.21 -11.02
C GLN A 100 26.80 24.49 -11.81
N SER A 101 27.54 24.78 -12.88
CA SER A 101 27.33 25.97 -13.70
C SER A 101 25.97 25.95 -14.40
N VAL A 102 25.59 24.82 -14.99
CA VAL A 102 24.27 24.67 -15.64
C VAL A 102 23.14 24.80 -14.62
N THR A 103 23.24 24.13 -13.46
CA THR A 103 22.22 24.20 -12.41
C THR A 103 22.06 25.62 -11.88
N THR A 104 23.16 26.35 -11.68
CA THR A 104 23.16 27.74 -11.23
C THR A 104 22.44 28.65 -12.22
N LEU A 105 22.68 28.46 -13.51
CA LEU A 105 22.08 29.30 -14.55
C LEU A 105 20.60 28.94 -14.82
N VAL A 106 20.20 27.68 -14.66
CA VAL A 106 18.83 27.20 -14.94
C VAL A 106 17.89 27.30 -13.73
N ASN A 107 18.33 26.85 -12.55
CA ASN A 107 17.52 26.84 -11.32
C ASN A 107 17.71 28.11 -10.48
N GLY A 108 18.84 28.79 -10.67
CA GLY A 108 19.24 29.90 -9.82
C GLY A 108 19.89 29.43 -8.53
N VAL A 109 20.70 30.31 -7.94
CA VAL A 109 21.34 30.12 -6.64
C VAL A 109 20.95 31.28 -5.74
N GLN A 110 20.61 30.96 -4.50
CA GLN A 110 20.40 31.96 -3.46
C GLN A 110 21.75 32.56 -3.06
N VAL A 111 21.90 33.88 -3.23
CA VAL A 111 23.13 34.61 -2.90
C VAL A 111 23.01 35.43 -1.61
N GLY A 112 21.79 35.54 -1.07
CA GLY A 112 21.56 36.25 0.19
C GLY A 112 20.09 36.29 0.58
N GLU A 113 19.81 37.04 1.64
CA GLU A 113 18.47 37.27 2.15
C GLU A 113 18.31 38.75 2.46
N MET A 114 17.14 39.30 2.13
CA MET A 114 16.76 40.67 2.43
C MET A 114 15.66 40.65 3.48
N TYR A 115 15.88 41.37 4.58
CA TYR A 115 14.88 41.56 5.63
C TYR A 115 14.08 42.83 5.34
N ARG A 116 12.76 42.69 5.21
CA ARG A 116 11.85 43.83 5.03
C ARG A 116 10.50 43.49 5.68
N ASP A 117 9.95 44.43 6.45
CA ASP A 117 8.61 44.32 7.05
C ASP A 117 8.36 43.01 7.82
N GLN A 118 9.33 42.60 8.65
CA GLN A 118 9.32 41.35 9.42
C GLN A 118 9.25 40.06 8.56
N ALA A 119 9.46 40.16 7.25
CA ALA A 119 9.59 39.03 6.33
C ALA A 119 11.02 38.90 5.80
N ILE A 120 11.41 37.67 5.47
CA ILE A 120 12.70 37.31 4.88
C ILE A 120 12.47 36.99 3.41
N PHE A 121 13.14 37.70 2.52
CA PHE A 121 13.07 37.49 1.08
C PHE A 121 14.40 36.94 0.56
N PRO A 122 14.44 35.73 -0.05
CA PRO A 122 15.66 35.21 -0.63
C PRO A 122 16.03 35.99 -1.90
N VAL A 123 17.30 36.39 -2.01
CA VAL A 123 17.85 37.01 -3.22
C VAL A 123 18.48 35.92 -4.07
N MET A 124 17.94 35.70 -5.27
CA MET A 124 18.37 34.65 -6.20
C MET A 124 19.09 35.24 -7.41
N VAL A 125 20.26 34.70 -7.76
CA VAL A 125 20.92 34.94 -9.05
C VAL A 125 20.62 33.77 -9.96
N ARG A 126 20.12 34.06 -11.17
CA ARG A 126 19.72 33.06 -12.16
C ARG A 126 19.95 33.58 -13.57
N GLY A 127 20.03 32.67 -14.54
CA GLY A 127 20.12 32.99 -15.96
C GLY A 127 18.85 33.63 -16.52
N LYS A 128 18.89 34.01 -17.80
CA LYS A 128 17.72 34.57 -18.51
C LYS A 128 16.61 33.53 -18.61
N ASP A 129 15.36 33.98 -18.53
CA ASP A 129 14.18 33.10 -18.51
C ASP A 129 14.05 32.23 -19.78
N SER A 130 14.56 32.72 -20.91
CA SER A 130 14.63 31.99 -22.18
C SER A 130 15.36 30.64 -22.09
N LEU A 131 16.27 30.46 -21.13
CA LEU A 131 16.97 29.19 -20.90
C LEU A 131 16.07 28.07 -20.39
N ARG A 132 14.89 28.40 -19.83
CA ARG A 132 13.92 27.42 -19.31
C ARG A 132 12.80 27.14 -20.30
N THR A 133 12.47 28.09 -21.15
CA THR A 133 11.34 27.98 -22.09
C THR A 133 11.77 27.38 -23.43
N ASP A 134 13.01 27.63 -23.86
CA ASP A 134 13.51 27.18 -25.16
C ASP A 134 14.72 26.25 -25.02
N TRP A 135 14.49 25.00 -25.42
CA TRP A 135 15.50 23.95 -25.53
C TRP A 135 16.71 24.36 -26.37
N ALA A 136 16.50 25.01 -27.51
CA ALA A 136 17.59 25.37 -28.42
C ALA A 136 18.53 26.40 -27.77
N THR A 137 17.98 27.26 -26.91
CA THR A 137 18.73 28.24 -26.15
C THR A 137 19.60 27.60 -25.07
N LEU A 138 19.17 26.48 -24.47
CA LEU A 138 19.96 25.73 -23.48
C LEU A 138 21.26 25.16 -24.07
N GLY A 139 21.22 24.67 -25.31
CA GLY A 139 22.42 24.17 -25.99
C GLY A 139 23.45 25.25 -26.32
N ASN A 140 23.02 26.52 -26.44
CA ASN A 140 23.89 27.67 -26.67
C ASN A 140 24.33 28.36 -25.36
N LEU A 141 24.00 27.79 -24.20
CA LEU A 141 24.43 28.30 -22.91
C LEU A 141 25.95 28.32 -22.82
N MET A 142 26.54 29.50 -22.58
CA MET A 142 27.98 29.65 -22.41
C MET A 142 28.37 29.21 -21.00
N VAL A 143 29.30 28.26 -20.90
CA VAL A 143 29.83 27.75 -19.65
C VAL A 143 31.27 28.21 -19.49
N ASP A 144 31.60 28.72 -18.31
CA ASP A 144 32.96 29.13 -17.97
C ASP A 144 33.87 27.91 -17.78
N THR A 145 35.05 27.98 -18.37
CA THR A 145 36.12 26.98 -18.21
C THR A 145 37.09 27.42 -17.12
N PRO A 146 37.84 26.50 -16.48
CA PRO A 146 38.86 26.86 -15.49
C PRO A 146 39.96 27.79 -16.03
N SER A 147 40.16 27.82 -17.35
CA SER A 147 41.09 28.74 -18.01
C SER A 147 40.53 30.14 -18.24
N GLY A 148 39.26 30.40 -17.87
CA GLY A 148 38.57 31.68 -18.05
C GLY A 148 37.95 31.88 -19.44
N ALA A 149 38.09 30.91 -20.34
CA ALA A 149 37.38 30.91 -21.63
C ALA A 149 35.92 30.47 -21.44
N GLN A 150 35.04 30.88 -22.36
CA GLN A 150 33.64 30.44 -22.39
C GLN A 150 33.39 29.50 -23.56
N VAL A 151 32.68 28.40 -23.30
CA VAL A 151 32.41 27.36 -24.28
C VAL A 151 30.91 27.04 -24.27
N PRO A 152 30.24 26.92 -25.43
CA PRO A 152 28.83 26.60 -25.46
C PRO A 152 28.56 25.16 -24.97
N LEU A 153 27.46 24.95 -24.25
CA LEU A 153 27.11 23.67 -23.64
C LEU A 153 27.08 22.53 -24.67
N LYS A 154 26.53 22.77 -25.87
CA LYS A 154 26.46 21.76 -26.95
C LYS A 154 27.81 21.20 -27.41
N SER A 155 28.91 21.95 -27.25
CA SER A 155 30.25 21.47 -27.63
C SER A 155 30.86 20.53 -26.60
N VAL A 156 30.41 20.61 -25.34
CA VAL A 156 30.97 19.82 -24.22
C VAL A 156 29.97 18.81 -23.65
N ALA A 157 28.69 18.91 -24.01
CA ALA A 157 27.65 17.97 -23.64
C ALA A 157 26.68 17.72 -24.80
N SER A 158 26.05 16.55 -24.82
CA SER A 158 24.84 16.26 -25.59
C SER A 158 23.62 16.54 -24.72
N LEU A 159 22.62 17.17 -25.32
CA LEU A 159 21.34 17.34 -24.67
C LEU A 159 20.34 16.45 -25.42
N THR A 160 19.64 15.59 -24.68
CA THR A 160 18.57 14.72 -25.18
C THR A 160 17.32 14.89 -24.33
N ILE A 161 16.15 14.69 -24.93
CA ILE A 161 14.89 14.63 -24.18
C ILE A 161 14.55 13.16 -24.02
N VAL A 162 14.55 12.70 -22.78
CA VAL A 162 14.28 11.29 -22.44
C VAL A 162 13.04 11.21 -21.55
N PRO A 163 12.19 10.19 -21.74
CA PRO A 163 11.09 9.93 -20.82
C PRO A 163 11.66 9.38 -19.51
N ALA A 164 11.38 10.05 -18.39
CA ALA A 164 11.82 9.63 -17.07
C ALA A 164 10.63 9.48 -16.12
N PRO A 165 10.68 8.54 -15.15
CA PRO A 165 9.60 8.35 -14.19
C PRO A 165 9.43 9.58 -13.31
N ASN A 166 8.20 10.08 -13.18
CA ASN A 166 7.90 11.22 -12.30
C ASN A 166 8.14 10.89 -10.81
N VAL A 167 7.81 9.66 -10.40
CA VAL A 167 7.95 9.18 -9.02
C VAL A 167 8.40 7.72 -9.02
N ILE A 168 9.40 7.40 -8.20
CA ILE A 168 9.86 6.03 -7.96
C ILE A 168 9.52 5.66 -6.52
N GLN A 169 8.53 4.79 -6.35
CA GLN A 169 8.18 4.28 -5.03
C GLN A 169 9.17 3.21 -4.58
N ARG A 170 9.54 3.26 -3.31
CA ARG A 170 10.43 2.29 -2.69
C ARG A 170 9.97 1.92 -1.30
N GLU A 171 10.21 0.67 -0.94
CA GLU A 171 10.03 0.15 0.40
C GLU A 171 11.14 -0.87 0.67
N GLY A 172 11.75 -0.81 1.85
CA GLY A 172 12.90 -1.66 2.17
C GLY A 172 14.07 -1.53 1.18
N ALA A 173 14.27 -0.33 0.60
CA ALA A 173 15.22 -0.03 -0.48
C ALA A 173 14.96 -0.69 -1.85
N SER A 174 13.95 -1.56 -1.96
CA SER A 174 13.49 -2.13 -3.23
C SER A 174 12.47 -1.23 -3.92
N ARG A 175 12.47 -1.19 -5.25
CA ARG A 175 11.42 -0.47 -6.00
C ARG A 175 10.16 -1.33 -5.98
N ARG A 176 9.00 -0.68 -5.92
CA ARG A 176 7.71 -1.35 -5.90
C ARG A 176 6.72 -0.72 -6.85
N LEU A 177 5.73 -1.52 -7.24
CA LEU A 177 4.55 -1.05 -7.97
C LEU A 177 3.31 -1.77 -7.42
N ASP A 178 2.29 -1.00 -7.08
CA ASP A 178 1.08 -1.55 -6.46
C ASP A 178 -0.04 -1.71 -7.50
N VAL A 179 -0.70 -2.87 -7.45
CA VAL A 179 -1.98 -3.12 -8.13
C VAL A 179 -3.04 -3.24 -7.05
N THR A 180 -4.01 -2.32 -7.03
CA THR A 180 -5.02 -2.23 -5.99
C THR A 180 -6.39 -2.63 -6.51
N CYS A 181 -7.18 -3.28 -5.66
CA CYS A 181 -8.59 -3.53 -5.94
C CYS A 181 -9.43 -3.56 -4.67
N ASN A 182 -10.72 -3.27 -4.85
CA ASN A 182 -11.74 -3.43 -3.83
C ASN A 182 -12.57 -4.68 -4.13
N VAL A 183 -13.35 -5.11 -3.14
CA VAL A 183 -14.21 -6.29 -3.28
C VAL A 183 -15.67 -5.88 -3.17
N GLU A 184 -16.51 -6.32 -4.10
CA GLU A 184 -17.95 -6.06 -4.09
C GLU A 184 -18.73 -7.34 -4.42
N GLY A 185 -19.83 -7.59 -3.70
CA GLY A 185 -20.73 -8.71 -3.96
C GLY A 185 -20.21 -10.11 -3.58
N ARG A 186 -18.97 -10.25 -3.07
CA ARG A 186 -18.41 -11.49 -2.53
C ARG A 186 -17.65 -11.22 -1.22
N ASP A 187 -17.36 -12.31 -0.49
CA ASP A 187 -16.54 -12.27 0.71
C ASP A 187 -15.07 -11.92 0.39
N LEU A 188 -14.51 -10.97 1.14
CA LEU A 188 -13.14 -10.45 0.99
C LEU A 188 -12.10 -11.56 1.05
N ALA A 189 -12.23 -12.48 2.00
CA ALA A 189 -11.24 -13.54 2.21
C ALA A 189 -11.22 -14.54 1.05
N SER A 190 -12.39 -14.85 0.51
CA SER A 190 -12.54 -15.72 -0.66
C SER A 190 -11.92 -15.08 -1.90
N VAL A 191 -12.22 -13.81 -2.18
CA VAL A 191 -11.67 -13.09 -3.34
C VAL A 191 -10.15 -12.91 -3.22
N ALA A 192 -9.64 -12.58 -2.03
CA ALA A 192 -8.20 -12.46 -1.81
C ALA A 192 -7.46 -13.79 -2.03
N THR A 193 -8.05 -14.91 -1.62
CA THR A 193 -7.47 -16.25 -1.84
C THR A 193 -7.49 -16.62 -3.34
N ASP A 194 -8.57 -16.30 -4.04
CA ASP A 194 -8.69 -16.50 -5.50
C ASP A 194 -7.62 -15.67 -6.25
N ILE A 195 -7.42 -14.40 -5.86
CA ILE A 195 -6.38 -13.51 -6.40
C ILE A 195 -4.98 -14.05 -6.12
N GLU A 196 -4.68 -14.44 -4.87
CA GLU A 196 -3.36 -14.97 -4.49
C GLU A 196 -3.02 -16.22 -5.30
N ALA A 197 -4.00 -17.12 -5.48
CA ALA A 197 -3.85 -18.33 -6.29
C ALA A 197 -3.68 -18.03 -7.78
N ALA A 198 -4.47 -17.11 -8.35
CA ALA A 198 -4.41 -16.74 -9.76
C ALA A 198 -3.08 -16.06 -10.10
N VAL A 199 -2.63 -15.12 -9.28
CA VAL A 199 -1.35 -14.41 -9.50
C VAL A 199 -0.17 -15.37 -9.40
N ARG A 200 -0.14 -16.26 -8.40
CA ARG A 200 0.97 -17.23 -8.26
C ARG A 200 1.03 -18.29 -9.35
N SER A 201 -0.10 -18.64 -9.95
CA SER A 201 -0.17 -19.68 -10.99
C SER A 201 0.00 -19.14 -12.41
N SER A 202 -0.48 -17.92 -12.67
CA SER A 202 -0.58 -17.38 -14.03
C SER A 202 0.49 -16.33 -14.35
N VAL A 203 1.10 -15.71 -13.34
CA VAL A 203 2.14 -14.69 -13.53
C VAL A 203 3.51 -15.29 -13.27
N ASN A 204 4.37 -15.27 -14.29
CA ASN A 204 5.75 -15.71 -14.17
C ASN A 204 6.64 -14.55 -13.73
N PHE A 205 7.12 -14.60 -12.48
CA PHE A 205 8.04 -13.60 -11.95
C PHE A 205 9.47 -13.89 -12.41
N ALA A 206 10.11 -12.88 -13.01
CA ALA A 206 11.53 -12.95 -13.33
C ALA A 206 12.39 -13.01 -12.06
N PRO A 207 13.65 -13.47 -12.14
CA PRO A 207 14.54 -13.47 -10.98
C PRO A 207 14.69 -12.09 -10.35
N GLY A 208 14.50 -12.01 -9.03
CA GLY A 208 14.54 -10.75 -8.29
C GLY A 208 13.19 -10.03 -8.19
N TYR A 209 12.13 -10.55 -8.82
CA TYR A 209 10.76 -10.06 -8.68
C TYR A 209 9.97 -10.99 -7.77
N HIS A 210 9.15 -10.39 -6.91
CA HIS A 210 8.26 -11.14 -6.05
C HIS A 210 6.99 -10.33 -5.75
N PRO A 211 5.83 -10.99 -5.71
CA PRO A 211 4.60 -10.38 -5.26
C PRO A 211 4.49 -10.47 -3.73
N GLU A 212 4.01 -9.40 -3.11
CA GLU A 212 3.49 -9.38 -1.76
C GLU A 212 2.02 -8.98 -1.81
N PHE A 213 1.22 -9.67 -1.00
CA PHE A 213 -0.20 -9.39 -0.87
C PHE A 213 -0.38 -8.62 0.44
N LEU A 214 -1.03 -7.47 0.37
CA LEU A 214 -1.26 -6.55 1.47
C LEU A 214 -2.75 -6.15 1.48
N GLY A 215 -3.18 -5.48 2.55
CA GLY A 215 -4.54 -4.99 2.72
C GLY A 215 -5.25 -5.59 3.93
N GLU A 216 -6.56 -5.40 4.01
CA GLU A 216 -7.38 -5.84 5.15
C GLU A 216 -7.33 -7.36 5.35
N TYR A 217 -7.23 -8.11 4.24
CA TYR A 217 -7.18 -9.56 4.27
C TYR A 217 -5.94 -10.11 5.01
N THR A 218 -4.76 -9.55 4.77
CA THR A 218 -3.53 -10.06 5.40
C THR A 218 -3.50 -9.77 6.88
N GLU A 219 -3.96 -8.59 7.29
CA GLU A 219 -4.12 -8.22 8.71
C GLU A 219 -5.15 -9.12 9.41
N ALA A 220 -6.27 -9.41 8.74
CA ALA A 220 -7.27 -10.33 9.24
C ALA A 220 -6.72 -11.77 9.36
N LYS A 221 -5.93 -12.24 8.40
CA LYS A 221 -5.32 -13.57 8.41
C LYS A 221 -4.30 -13.72 9.54
N ALA A 222 -3.40 -12.74 9.71
CA ALA A 222 -2.43 -12.73 10.80
C ALA A 222 -3.13 -12.71 12.17
N SER A 223 -4.15 -11.85 12.32
CA SER A 223 -4.97 -11.79 13.54
C SER A 223 -5.71 -13.10 13.81
N ARG A 224 -6.27 -13.74 12.77
CA ARG A 224 -6.96 -15.02 12.89
C ARG A 224 -6.04 -16.15 13.36
N GLN A 225 -4.82 -16.21 12.83
CA GLN A 225 -3.82 -17.20 13.24
C GLN A 225 -3.41 -16.98 14.70
N ARG A 226 -3.21 -15.73 15.11
CA ARG A 226 -2.89 -15.38 16.51
C ARG A 226 -4.03 -15.73 17.46
N LEU A 227 -5.29 -15.45 17.09
CA LEU A 227 -6.46 -15.83 17.87
C LEU A 227 -6.58 -17.35 18.01
N TRP A 228 -6.28 -18.11 16.96
CA TRP A 228 -6.27 -19.57 17.02
C TRP A 228 -5.21 -20.10 17.99
N LEU A 229 -3.99 -19.56 17.94
CA LEU A 229 -2.91 -19.91 18.86
C LEU A 229 -3.29 -19.59 20.31
N LEU A 230 -3.76 -18.37 20.57
CA LEU A 230 -4.19 -17.94 21.91
C LEU A 230 -5.38 -18.75 22.44
N SER A 231 -6.31 -19.14 21.56
CA SER A 231 -7.44 -19.99 21.93
C SER A 231 -6.96 -21.39 22.32
N LEU A 232 -5.99 -21.95 21.60
CA LEU A 232 -5.42 -23.26 21.93
C LEU A 232 -4.70 -23.21 23.28
N ASP A 233 -3.89 -22.18 23.52
CA ASP A 233 -3.20 -21.96 24.79
C ASP A 233 -4.19 -21.80 25.95
N SER A 234 -5.28 -21.07 25.73
CA SER A 234 -6.34 -20.89 26.73
C SER A 234 -7.05 -22.20 27.08
N ILE A 235 -7.39 -23.02 26.06
CA ILE A 235 -8.00 -24.33 26.28
C ILE A 235 -7.04 -25.24 27.06
N LEU A 236 -5.75 -25.23 26.73
CA LEU A 236 -4.74 -26.00 27.46
C LEU A 236 -4.64 -25.55 28.92
N ALA A 237 -4.56 -24.24 29.18
CA ALA A 237 -4.51 -23.68 30.53
C ALA A 237 -5.75 -24.04 31.36
N ILE A 238 -6.95 -23.94 30.77
CA ILE A 238 -8.21 -24.34 31.42
C ILE A 238 -8.20 -25.84 31.71
N THR A 239 -7.72 -26.67 30.77
CA THR A 239 -7.63 -28.12 30.95
C THR A 239 -6.73 -28.48 32.13
N ILE A 240 -5.57 -27.82 32.25
CA ILE A 240 -4.64 -28.02 33.37
C ILE A 240 -5.30 -27.60 34.69
N LEU A 241 -5.96 -26.45 34.71
CA LEU A 241 -6.63 -25.94 35.91
C LEU A 241 -7.76 -26.87 36.37
N LEU A 242 -8.59 -27.35 35.44
CA LEU A 242 -9.62 -28.35 35.72
C LEU A 242 -9.00 -29.67 36.19
N TYR A 243 -7.88 -30.11 35.60
CA TYR A 243 -7.21 -31.34 36.05
C TYR A 243 -6.70 -31.22 37.49
N ILE A 244 -6.15 -30.08 37.88
CA ILE A 244 -5.71 -29.83 39.27
C ILE A 244 -6.90 -29.84 40.24
N ASP A 245 -8.06 -29.29 39.86
CA ASP A 245 -9.25 -29.24 40.72
C ASP A 245 -9.97 -30.59 40.85
N PHE A 246 -10.06 -31.36 39.75
CA PHE A 246 -10.82 -32.62 39.71
C PHE A 246 -9.98 -33.88 39.93
N GLU A 247 -8.67 -33.83 39.67
CA GLU A 247 -7.72 -34.96 39.65
C GLU A 247 -8.23 -36.18 38.84
N ASN A 248 -9.19 -35.97 37.93
CA ASN A 248 -9.86 -37.03 37.18
C ASN A 248 -10.11 -36.62 35.73
N TRP A 249 -9.37 -37.25 34.83
CA TRP A 249 -9.41 -36.96 33.38
C TRP A 249 -10.80 -37.16 32.75
N ARG A 250 -11.63 -38.06 33.29
CA ARG A 250 -12.98 -38.31 32.77
C ARG A 250 -13.90 -37.10 32.97
N LEU A 251 -13.80 -36.44 34.12
CA LEU A 251 -14.60 -35.24 34.43
C LEU A 251 -14.12 -34.04 33.62
N VAL A 252 -12.81 -33.88 33.47
CA VAL A 252 -12.21 -32.81 32.65
C VAL A 252 -12.68 -32.91 31.20
N LEU A 253 -12.61 -34.11 30.59
CA LEU A 253 -13.09 -34.36 29.24
C LEU A 253 -14.59 -34.10 29.08
N LEU A 254 -15.42 -34.50 30.06
CA LEU A 254 -16.87 -34.25 30.03
C LEU A 254 -17.18 -32.75 29.99
N ILE A 255 -16.50 -31.95 30.81
CA ILE A 255 -16.66 -30.49 30.82
C ILE A 255 -16.18 -29.90 29.49
N LEU A 256 -15.02 -30.34 29.01
CA LEU A 256 -14.41 -29.81 27.79
C LEU A 256 -15.24 -30.13 26.54
N LEU A 257 -15.93 -31.27 26.52
CA LEU A 257 -16.87 -31.66 25.46
C LEU A 257 -18.22 -30.94 25.59
N ALA A 258 -18.67 -30.62 26.81
CA ALA A 258 -19.93 -29.91 27.04
C ALA A 258 -19.89 -28.47 26.48
N LEU A 259 -18.73 -27.80 26.52
CA LEU A 259 -18.55 -26.43 26.03
C LEU A 259 -18.86 -26.26 24.53
N PRO A 260 -18.24 -27.00 23.58
CA PRO A 260 -18.57 -26.87 22.16
C PRO A 260 -20.01 -27.29 21.84
N ILE A 261 -20.56 -28.27 22.56
CA ILE A 261 -21.97 -28.68 22.41
C ILE A 261 -22.92 -27.54 22.83
N ALA A 262 -22.61 -26.83 23.91
CA ALA A 262 -23.38 -25.68 24.38
C ALA A 262 -23.36 -24.51 23.39
N ILE A 263 -22.21 -24.25 22.75
CA ILE A 263 -22.11 -23.22 21.69
C ILE A 263 -22.91 -23.65 20.46
N ALA A 264 -22.79 -24.91 20.04
CA ALA A 264 -23.51 -25.44 18.88
C ALA A 264 -25.05 -25.38 19.07
N SER A 265 -25.55 -25.70 20.27
CA SER A 265 -26.98 -25.58 20.58
C SER A 265 -27.45 -24.13 20.59
N GLY A 266 -26.62 -23.20 21.10
CA GLY A 266 -26.87 -21.76 21.01
C GLY A 266 -26.97 -21.26 19.57
N LEU A 267 -26.03 -21.65 18.70
CA LEU A 267 -26.04 -21.29 17.28
C LEU A 267 -27.28 -21.81 16.57
N LEU A 268 -27.66 -23.07 16.81
CA LEU A 268 -28.87 -23.67 16.26
C LEU A 268 -30.13 -22.94 16.73
N GLY A 269 -30.18 -22.51 17.99
CA GLY A 269 -31.29 -21.71 18.52
C GLY A 269 -31.44 -20.36 17.81
N VAL A 270 -30.33 -19.67 17.54
CA VAL A 270 -30.35 -18.38 16.80
C VAL A 270 -30.79 -18.59 15.35
N PHE A 271 -30.28 -19.63 14.69
CA PHE A 271 -30.64 -19.94 13.30
C PHE A 271 -32.12 -20.31 13.17
N ALA A 272 -32.64 -21.15 14.07
CA ALA A 272 -34.06 -21.52 14.10
C ALA A 272 -34.98 -20.33 14.42
N GLY A 273 -34.51 -19.38 15.22
CA GLY A 273 -35.25 -18.15 15.56
C GLY A 273 -35.16 -17.04 14.50
N GLY A 274 -34.42 -17.23 13.40
CA GLY A 274 -34.18 -16.21 12.39
C GLY A 274 -33.39 -15.00 12.90
N GLY A 275 -32.66 -15.15 14.01
CA GLY A 275 -31.90 -14.06 14.64
C GLY A 275 -30.57 -13.81 13.94
N ILE A 276 -30.10 -12.56 14.00
CA ILE A 276 -28.76 -12.17 13.54
C ILE A 276 -27.78 -12.29 14.70
N ILE A 277 -26.58 -12.80 14.45
CA ILE A 277 -25.50 -12.83 15.44
C ILE A 277 -25.12 -11.37 15.75
N SER A 278 -25.50 -10.90 16.93
CA SER A 278 -25.23 -9.56 17.45
C SER A 278 -24.41 -9.63 18.73
N LEU A 279 -23.87 -8.49 19.18
CA LEU A 279 -23.22 -8.37 20.49
C LEU A 279 -24.11 -8.89 21.65
N GLY A 280 -25.44 -8.69 21.55
CA GLY A 280 -26.39 -9.25 22.52
C GLY A 280 -26.43 -10.77 22.52
N SER A 281 -26.40 -11.40 21.33
CA SER A 281 -26.39 -12.87 21.22
C SER A 281 -25.12 -13.50 21.80
N LEU A 282 -23.96 -12.83 21.68
CA LEU A 282 -22.69 -13.28 22.27
C LEU A 282 -22.78 -13.34 23.81
N VAL A 283 -23.41 -12.35 24.45
CA VAL A 283 -23.63 -12.37 25.91
C VAL A 283 -24.52 -13.56 26.30
N GLY A 284 -25.53 -13.89 25.49
CA GLY A 284 -26.37 -15.07 25.68
C GLY A 284 -25.60 -16.39 25.55
N PHE A 285 -24.65 -16.50 24.63
CA PHE A 285 -23.81 -17.70 24.53
C PHE A 285 -22.91 -17.90 25.75
N VAL A 286 -22.38 -16.81 26.31
CA VAL A 286 -21.57 -16.86 27.54
C VAL A 286 -22.41 -17.35 28.73
N THR A 287 -23.66 -16.93 28.85
CA THR A 287 -24.54 -17.42 29.93
C THR A 287 -24.91 -18.88 29.78
N VAL A 288 -25.21 -19.34 28.55
CA VAL A 288 -25.47 -20.76 28.27
C VAL A 288 -24.24 -21.62 28.59
N LEU A 289 -23.04 -21.18 28.21
CA LEU A 289 -21.78 -21.83 28.57
C LEU A 289 -21.60 -21.96 30.09
N GLY A 290 -21.88 -20.89 30.84
CA GLY A 290 -21.79 -20.90 32.31
C GLY A 290 -22.78 -21.86 32.97
N ILE A 291 -24.02 -21.91 32.48
CA ILE A 291 -25.03 -22.86 32.97
C ILE A 291 -24.63 -24.30 32.64
N ALA A 292 -24.16 -24.55 31.42
CA ALA A 292 -23.70 -25.87 30.99
C ALA A 292 -22.55 -26.38 31.87
N ALA A 293 -21.52 -25.56 32.08
CA ALA A 293 -20.40 -25.89 32.96
C ALA A 293 -20.87 -26.20 34.39
N ARG A 294 -21.77 -25.37 34.96
CA ARG A 294 -22.33 -25.59 36.30
C ARG A 294 -23.11 -26.91 36.40
N LEU A 295 -23.91 -27.23 35.38
CA LEU A 295 -24.68 -28.48 35.35
C LEU A 295 -23.75 -29.69 35.30
N THR A 296 -22.72 -29.66 34.45
CA THR A 296 -21.71 -30.73 34.36
C THR A 296 -20.96 -30.92 35.68
N LEU A 297 -20.67 -29.84 36.40
CA LEU A 297 -20.06 -29.89 37.72
C LEU A 297 -21.00 -30.50 38.78
N SER A 298 -22.30 -30.19 38.71
CA SER A 298 -23.29 -30.69 39.68
C SER A 298 -23.53 -32.21 39.58
N LEU A 299 -23.29 -32.80 38.41
CA LEU A 299 -23.37 -34.26 38.18
C LEU A 299 -22.31 -35.07 38.96
N LYS A 300 -21.30 -34.39 39.54
CA LYS A 300 -20.28 -35.01 40.40
C LYS A 300 -20.79 -35.28 41.84
N ARG A 301 -21.90 -34.66 42.27
CA ARG A 301 -22.46 -34.83 43.61
C ARG A 301 -23.41 -36.01 43.72
#